data_AF-A0AAJ2X079-F1
#
_entry.id   AF-A0AAJ2X079-F1
#
_cell.length_a   1.000
_cell.length_b   1.000
_cell.length_c   1.000
_cell.angle_alpha   90.00
_cell.angle_beta   90.00
_cell.angle_gamma   90.00
#
_symmetry.space_group_name_H-M   'P 1'
#
loop_
_entity.id
_entity.type
_entity.pdbx_description
1 polymer ?
#
loop_
_entity_poly.entity_id
_entity_poly.type
_entity_poly.pdbx_seq_one_letter_code
_entity_poly.pdbx_strand_id
1 'polypeptide(L)'
;MAGSMTKALTRITTLCTLLMLAGCERSPAPAPAPSPSAATPTTPATSAPATPAAATPVEGASLTLGCAEGDDPAQEAGAIAARGGGMVQRVSAHRLQVTTPAGAQVFADTAPFDEPLEGEDYRFCDRRDGYLLLQHRDGGTFAGTLIDARTGTQTPGGLRVVIAPDHSHYLATAQPDGMDGEEWQVLSIDGKQLASTTNALLSDDAAEPGIIATLDAPQWSTAQQLQATATCLSDETQQWQVRLVEQAGRWHWQPRRDCAGAPTEQ
;
A
#
# COMPACT_ATOMS: atom_id res chain seq x y z
N MET A 1 53.57 6.90 19.25
CA MET A 1 53.43 5.90 20.35
C MET A 1 52.71 4.70 19.77
N ALA A 2 53.17 3.49 20.06
CA ALA A 2 52.57 2.27 19.52
C ALA A 2 51.49 1.73 20.46
N GLY A 3 50.39 1.22 19.90
CA GLY A 3 49.36 0.46 20.61
C GLY A 3 48.92 -0.72 19.75
N SER A 4 49.03 -1.94 20.28
CA SER A 4 48.79 -3.18 19.54
C SER A 4 48.06 -4.21 20.39
N MET A 5 46.91 -4.69 19.90
CA MET A 5 46.19 -5.92 20.26
C MET A 5 45.25 -6.23 19.08
N THR A 6 45.49 -7.13 18.12
CA THR A 6 45.75 -8.59 18.11
C THR A 6 44.59 -9.50 18.57
N LYS A 7 44.17 -10.44 17.69
CA LYS A 7 43.32 -11.66 17.91
C LYS A 7 41.82 -11.41 18.21
N ALA A 8 40.84 -12.31 17.95
CA ALA A 8 40.63 -13.46 17.04
C ALA A 8 39.12 -13.90 17.17
N LEU A 9 38.51 -14.98 16.62
CA LEU A 9 38.97 -16.17 15.85
C LEU A 9 37.80 -16.82 15.04
N THR A 10 38.04 -17.15 13.76
CA THR A 10 37.58 -18.32 12.95
C THR A 10 36.38 -19.21 13.38
N ARG A 11 35.46 -19.49 12.44
CA ARG A 11 34.92 -20.83 12.03
C ARG A 11 33.94 -20.69 10.84
N ILE A 12 34.21 -21.25 9.65
CA ILE A 12 34.07 -22.68 9.24
C ILE A 12 32.58 -23.10 9.26
N THR A 13 31.81 -22.97 8.17
CA THR A 13 31.71 -23.82 6.96
C THR A 13 31.19 -25.25 7.21
N THR A 14 30.20 -25.67 6.41
CA THR A 14 29.75 -27.06 6.13
C THR A 14 28.96 -27.80 7.22
N LEU A 15 27.64 -27.92 7.04
CA LEU A 15 26.92 -29.20 7.18
C LEU A 15 25.47 -29.10 6.65
N CYS A 16 25.11 -29.95 5.67
CA CYS A 16 23.85 -30.71 5.59
C CYS A 16 23.69 -31.34 4.19
N THR A 17 24.35 -32.47 3.98
CA THR A 17 24.05 -33.37 2.86
C THR A 17 24.30 -34.79 3.33
N LEU A 18 23.22 -35.53 3.60
CA LEU A 18 23.03 -36.99 3.54
C LEU A 18 21.83 -37.34 4.43
N LEU A 19 20.71 -37.72 3.80
CA LEU A 19 19.83 -38.73 4.39
C LEU A 19 19.50 -39.72 3.27
N MET A 20 19.96 -40.95 3.44
CA MET A 20 19.83 -42.04 2.47
C MET A 20 19.37 -43.29 3.21
N LEU A 21 18.54 -44.08 2.54
CA LEU A 21 18.30 -45.50 2.80
C LEU A 21 17.65 -45.87 4.16
N ALA A 22 16.32 -45.84 4.18
CA ALA A 22 15.52 -46.81 4.93
C ALA A 22 14.68 -47.61 3.92
N GLY A 23 15.06 -48.87 3.68
CA GLY A 23 14.28 -49.78 2.86
C GLY A 23 13.21 -50.48 3.69
N CYS A 24 11.97 -50.48 3.21
CA CYS A 24 10.90 -51.35 3.74
C CYS A 24 10.52 -52.38 2.68
N GLU A 25 10.66 -53.65 3.04
CA GLU A 25 10.26 -54.78 2.19
C GLU A 25 8.75 -54.78 1.94
N ARG A 26 8.36 -55.17 0.72
CA ARG A 26 6.95 -55.28 0.32
C ARG A 26 6.40 -56.65 0.68
N SER A 27 5.43 -56.69 1.59
CA SER A 27 4.51 -57.85 1.66
C SER A 27 3.64 -57.92 0.40
N PRO A 28 3.43 -59.10 -0.20
CA PRO A 28 2.55 -59.25 -1.35
C PRO A 28 1.07 -59.11 -0.92
N ALA A 29 0.31 -58.29 -1.64
CA ALA A 29 -1.13 -58.18 -1.45
C ALA A 29 -1.86 -59.39 -2.07
N PRO A 30 -2.95 -59.89 -1.45
CA PRO A 30 -3.75 -60.99 -2.01
C PRO A 30 -4.48 -60.56 -3.29
N ALA A 31 -4.73 -61.52 -4.17
CA ALA A 31 -5.31 -61.30 -5.50
C ALA A 31 -6.74 -60.75 -5.47
N PRO A 32 -7.11 -59.82 -6.38
CA PRO A 32 -8.49 -59.35 -6.51
C PRO A 32 -9.41 -60.42 -7.15
N ALA A 33 -10.66 -60.42 -6.69
CA ALA A 33 -11.74 -61.27 -7.23
C ALA A 33 -12.14 -60.88 -8.67
N PRO A 34 -12.75 -61.79 -9.46
CA PRO A 34 -13.11 -61.54 -10.86
C PRO A 34 -14.13 -60.41 -11.02
N SER A 35 -13.93 -59.58 -12.05
CA SER A 35 -14.79 -58.44 -12.38
C SER A 35 -16.16 -58.88 -12.92
N PRO A 36 -17.27 -58.27 -12.48
CA PRO A 36 -18.55 -58.38 -13.17
C PRO A 36 -18.52 -57.60 -14.50
N SER A 37 -19.18 -58.14 -15.53
CA SER A 37 -19.23 -57.53 -16.87
C SER A 37 -19.96 -56.20 -16.90
N ALA A 38 -19.46 -55.33 -17.78
CA ALA A 38 -19.99 -54.06 -18.23
C ALA A 38 -21.51 -53.85 -18.16
N ALA A 39 -21.91 -52.76 -17.50
CA ALA A 39 -23.05 -51.95 -17.93
C ALA A 39 -22.50 -50.66 -18.56
N THR A 40 -22.97 -50.29 -19.75
CA THR A 40 -22.48 -49.14 -20.50
C THR A 40 -22.88 -47.82 -19.80
N PRO A 41 -21.95 -46.96 -19.38
CA PRO A 41 -22.30 -45.65 -18.86
C PRO A 41 -22.65 -44.72 -20.02
N THR A 42 -23.90 -44.24 -20.05
CA THR A 42 -24.31 -43.17 -20.97
C THR A 42 -23.62 -41.88 -20.55
N THR A 43 -22.66 -41.40 -21.35
CA THR A 43 -21.91 -40.17 -21.08
C THR A 43 -22.86 -38.96 -21.00
N PRO A 44 -22.95 -38.24 -19.87
CA PRO A 44 -23.60 -36.94 -19.85
C PRO A 44 -22.75 -35.97 -20.68
N ALA A 45 -23.38 -35.16 -21.53
CA ALA A 45 -22.67 -34.14 -22.28
C ALA A 45 -21.96 -33.18 -21.31
N THR A 46 -20.64 -33.02 -21.44
CA THR A 46 -19.87 -32.04 -20.68
C THR A 46 -20.28 -30.64 -21.13
N SER A 47 -21.19 -30.02 -20.38
CA SER A 47 -21.45 -28.58 -20.48
C SER A 47 -20.13 -27.85 -20.22
N ALA A 48 -19.64 -27.12 -21.21
CA ALA A 48 -18.48 -26.24 -21.02
C ALA A 48 -18.78 -25.26 -19.89
N PRO A 49 -17.82 -24.97 -18.98
CA PRO A 49 -18.02 -23.95 -17.97
C PRO A 49 -18.29 -22.61 -18.68
N ALA A 50 -19.42 -22.00 -18.38
CA ALA A 50 -19.75 -20.69 -18.91
C ALA A 50 -18.65 -19.71 -18.50
N THR A 51 -18.03 -19.05 -19.49
CA THR A 51 -17.13 -17.93 -19.22
C THR A 51 -17.88 -16.92 -18.36
N PRO A 52 -17.40 -16.57 -17.15
CA PRO A 52 -18.08 -15.57 -16.34
C PRO A 52 -18.16 -14.28 -17.16
N ALA A 53 -19.37 -13.72 -17.26
CA ALA A 53 -19.57 -12.46 -17.95
C ALA A 53 -18.65 -11.41 -17.31
N ALA A 54 -17.95 -10.63 -18.14
CA ALA A 54 -17.13 -9.53 -17.65
C ALA A 54 -18.01 -8.63 -16.78
N ALA A 55 -17.62 -8.43 -15.52
CA ALA A 55 -18.34 -7.54 -14.63
C ALA A 55 -18.40 -6.15 -15.29
N THR A 56 -19.61 -5.62 -15.47
CA THR A 56 -19.80 -4.24 -15.89
C THR A 56 -19.05 -3.34 -14.92
N PRO A 57 -18.19 -2.41 -15.39
CA PRO A 57 -17.47 -1.51 -14.51
C PRO A 57 -18.45 -0.79 -13.58
N VAL A 58 -18.18 -0.86 -12.28
CA VAL A 58 -18.95 -0.08 -11.32
C VAL A 58 -18.60 1.38 -11.56
N GLU A 59 -19.58 2.17 -11.97
CA GLU A 59 -19.43 3.59 -12.25
C GLU A 59 -19.36 4.37 -10.93
N GLY A 60 -18.21 4.25 -10.26
CA GLY A 60 -17.88 4.91 -9.00
C GLY A 60 -16.98 6.12 -9.19
N ALA A 61 -17.03 7.06 -8.25
CA ALA A 61 -15.96 8.02 -8.04
C ALA A 61 -14.84 7.39 -7.19
N SER A 62 -13.62 7.91 -7.28
CA SER A 62 -12.55 7.50 -6.37
C SER A 62 -12.85 7.89 -4.92
N LEU A 63 -12.53 7.01 -3.99
CA LEU A 63 -12.78 7.19 -2.56
C LEU A 63 -11.52 7.70 -1.86
N THR A 64 -11.57 8.92 -1.32
CA THR A 64 -10.44 9.52 -0.60
C THR A 64 -10.64 9.48 0.91
N LEU A 65 -9.62 8.98 1.62
CA LEU A 65 -9.42 9.13 3.07
C LEU A 65 -8.14 9.92 3.31
N GLY A 66 -8.05 10.68 4.39
CA GLY A 66 -6.84 11.44 4.70
C GLY A 66 -6.75 11.84 6.16
N CYS A 67 -5.51 11.96 6.63
CA CYS A 67 -5.18 12.58 7.90
C CYS A 67 -5.32 14.10 7.79
N ALA A 68 -5.83 14.72 8.84
CA ALA A 68 -5.82 16.16 8.96
C ALA A 68 -4.41 16.61 9.38
N GLU A 69 -4.04 17.83 9.00
CA GLU A 69 -2.80 18.44 9.48
C GLU A 69 -2.91 18.75 10.98
N GLY A 70 -1.82 18.55 11.71
CA GLY A 70 -1.70 18.84 13.13
C GLY A 70 -1.85 17.64 14.07
N ASP A 71 -1.28 17.80 15.26
CA ASP A 71 -1.09 16.75 16.26
C ASP A 71 -2.02 16.89 17.50
N ASP A 72 -3.10 17.68 17.40
CA ASP A 72 -3.97 18.02 18.54
C ASP A 72 -4.88 16.84 18.98
N PRO A 73 -4.76 16.33 20.23
CA PRO A 73 -5.65 15.30 20.76
C PRO A 73 -7.14 15.68 20.77
N ALA A 74 -7.48 16.97 20.85
CA ALA A 74 -8.86 17.43 20.78
C ALA A 74 -9.44 17.31 19.36
N GLN A 75 -8.62 17.57 18.34
CA GLN A 75 -8.96 17.38 16.93
C GLN A 75 -9.18 15.89 16.61
N GLU A 76 -8.33 14.99 17.12
CA GLU A 76 -8.57 13.56 17.04
C GLU A 76 -9.87 13.15 17.75
N ALA A 77 -10.07 13.57 19.01
CA ALA A 77 -11.26 13.20 19.77
C ALA A 77 -12.55 13.62 19.03
N GLY A 78 -12.53 14.81 18.40
CA GLY A 78 -13.58 15.28 17.50
C GLY A 78 -13.76 14.40 16.26
N ALA A 79 -12.67 13.98 15.61
CA ALA A 79 -12.70 13.06 14.47
C ALA A 79 -13.27 11.69 14.85
N ILE A 80 -12.85 11.09 15.96
CA ILE A 80 -13.37 9.80 16.47
C ILE A 80 -14.88 9.93 16.75
N ALA A 81 -15.31 11.00 17.43
CA ALA A 81 -16.71 11.24 17.73
C ALA A 81 -17.57 11.44 16.47
N ALA A 82 -17.07 12.17 15.47
CA ALA A 82 -17.81 12.49 14.26
C ALA A 82 -17.82 11.36 13.21
N ARG A 83 -16.71 10.63 13.06
CA ARG A 83 -16.47 9.71 11.93
C ARG A 83 -16.04 8.30 12.36
N GLY A 84 -15.47 8.12 13.55
CA GLY A 84 -15.13 6.79 14.08
C GLY A 84 -16.34 5.85 14.19
N GLY A 85 -17.55 6.40 14.38
CA GLY A 85 -18.84 5.72 14.21
C GLY A 85 -18.97 4.44 15.04
N GLY A 86 -18.56 4.52 16.31
CA GLY A 86 -18.59 3.42 17.28
C GLY A 86 -17.54 2.32 17.09
N MET A 87 -16.82 2.29 15.96
CA MET A 87 -15.76 1.31 15.72
C MET A 87 -14.44 1.71 16.38
N VAL A 88 -14.15 3.01 16.45
CA VAL A 88 -12.86 3.53 16.94
C VAL A 88 -13.03 4.12 18.34
N GLN A 89 -12.10 3.81 19.25
CA GLN A 89 -12.10 4.33 20.61
C GLN A 89 -10.70 4.67 21.13
N ARG A 90 -10.54 5.93 21.56
CA ARG A 90 -9.56 6.44 22.54
C ARG A 90 -9.58 5.69 23.89
N VAL A 91 -8.91 4.54 24.07
CA VAL A 91 -9.01 3.76 25.34
C VAL A 91 -8.04 4.22 26.43
N SER A 92 -6.88 4.77 26.05
CA SER A 92 -6.00 5.60 26.88
C SER A 92 -5.20 6.53 25.97
N ALA A 93 -4.41 7.47 26.49
CA ALA A 93 -3.58 8.36 25.66
C ALA A 93 -2.81 7.58 24.58
N HIS A 94 -2.08 6.55 25.01
CA HIS A 94 -1.19 5.74 24.18
C HIS A 94 -1.82 4.48 23.58
N ARG A 95 -3.16 4.40 23.51
CA ARG A 95 -3.86 3.21 22.97
C ARG A 95 -5.14 3.58 22.25
N LEU A 96 -5.19 3.22 20.97
CA LEU A 96 -6.37 3.28 20.12
C LEU A 96 -6.92 1.86 19.91
N GLN A 97 -8.23 1.68 20.06
CA GLN A 97 -8.90 0.42 19.72
C GLN A 97 -9.77 0.61 18.47
N VAL A 98 -9.65 -0.30 17.50
CA VAL A 98 -10.56 -0.41 16.35
C VAL A 98 -11.31 -1.73 16.44
N THR A 99 -12.64 -1.65 16.45
CA THR A 99 -13.55 -2.77 16.62
C THR A 99 -14.32 -3.01 15.32
N THR A 100 -14.08 -4.16 14.70
CA THR A 100 -14.69 -4.60 13.44
C THR A 100 -15.50 -5.88 13.67
N PRO A 101 -16.29 -6.37 12.69
CA PRO A 101 -16.98 -7.67 12.80
C PRO A 101 -16.02 -8.85 13.01
N ALA A 102 -14.75 -8.73 12.61
CA ALA A 102 -13.72 -9.75 12.84
C ALA A 102 -13.11 -9.70 14.25
N GLY A 103 -13.35 -8.63 15.02
CA GLY A 103 -12.87 -8.46 16.38
C GLY A 103 -12.32 -7.07 16.69
N ALA A 104 -11.81 -6.91 17.90
CA ALA A 104 -11.11 -5.70 18.34
C ALA A 104 -9.60 -5.82 18.10
N GLN A 105 -9.03 -4.77 17.52
CA GLN A 105 -7.60 -4.58 17.29
C GLN A 105 -7.14 -3.40 18.15
N VAL A 106 -5.98 -3.54 18.80
CA VAL A 106 -5.41 -2.50 19.65
C VAL A 106 -4.10 -2.04 19.02
N PHE A 107 -4.03 -0.75 18.74
CA PHE A 107 -2.84 -0.04 18.32
C PHE A 107 -2.32 0.70 19.54
N ALA A 108 -1.06 0.46 19.90
CA ALA A 108 -0.45 0.99 21.12
C ALA A 108 0.85 1.68 20.74
N ASP A 109 1.04 2.88 21.28
CA ASP A 109 2.22 3.70 21.01
C ASP A 109 3.46 3.08 21.69
N THR A 110 4.63 3.28 21.08
CA THR A 110 5.94 2.83 21.59
C THR A 110 6.74 4.04 22.04
N ALA A 111 7.37 3.97 23.22
CA ALA A 111 8.15 5.06 23.78
C ALA A 111 9.47 5.33 23.00
N PRO A 112 10.01 6.57 23.00
CA PRO A 112 9.52 7.75 23.71
C PRO A 112 8.18 8.24 23.18
N PHE A 113 7.30 8.68 24.09
CA PHE A 113 5.97 9.15 23.72
C PHE A 113 6.01 10.63 23.37
N ASP A 114 5.11 11.05 22.48
CA ASP A 114 4.90 12.44 22.08
C ASP A 114 6.12 13.12 21.40
N GLU A 115 7.16 12.34 21.03
CA GLU A 115 8.33 12.81 20.31
C GLU A 115 8.14 12.65 18.78
N PRO A 116 8.19 13.73 17.98
CA PRO A 116 7.77 13.66 16.56
C PRO A 116 8.56 12.71 15.64
N LEU A 117 9.81 12.38 16.03
CA LEU A 117 10.81 11.64 15.23
C LEU A 117 11.39 10.43 16.00
N GLU A 118 10.88 10.10 17.19
CA GLU A 118 11.34 8.98 17.99
C GLU A 118 10.12 8.26 18.61
N GLY A 119 10.17 6.92 18.71
CA GLY A 119 9.03 6.12 19.17
C GLY A 119 8.04 5.81 18.05
N GLU A 120 6.86 5.32 18.43
CA GLU A 120 5.78 5.01 17.49
C GLU A 120 4.45 5.57 18.01
N ASP A 121 3.65 6.25 17.19
CA ASP A 121 2.30 6.71 17.57
C ASP A 121 1.24 6.40 16.50
N TYR A 122 0.02 6.11 16.97
CA TYR A 122 -1.12 5.78 16.11
C TYR A 122 -2.29 6.72 16.36
N ARG A 123 -2.87 7.31 15.30
CA ARG A 123 -4.02 8.23 15.40
C ARG A 123 -5.11 7.98 14.38
N PHE A 124 -6.35 8.30 14.72
CA PHE A 124 -7.49 8.17 13.83
C PHE A 124 -7.62 9.37 12.89
N CYS A 125 -7.60 9.09 11.58
CA CYS A 125 -7.68 10.11 10.54
C CYS A 125 -9.10 10.25 9.97
N ASP A 126 -9.58 9.21 9.29
CA ASP A 126 -10.89 9.23 8.65
C ASP A 126 -11.51 7.83 8.58
N ARG A 127 -12.83 7.78 8.34
CA ARG A 127 -13.56 6.57 8.01
C ARG A 127 -14.62 6.88 6.96
N ARG A 128 -14.62 6.11 5.87
CA ARG A 128 -15.57 6.28 4.76
C ARG A 128 -15.78 4.98 4.01
N ASP A 129 -17.02 4.71 3.59
CA ASP A 129 -17.45 3.61 2.71
C ASP A 129 -16.87 2.21 3.03
N GLY A 130 -16.71 1.92 4.32
CA GLY A 130 -16.23 0.62 4.80
C GLY A 130 -14.72 0.55 5.05
N TYR A 131 -13.99 1.67 4.93
CA TYR A 131 -12.57 1.77 5.26
C TYR A 131 -12.34 2.73 6.44
N LEU A 132 -11.30 2.48 7.24
CA LEU A 132 -10.75 3.43 8.21
C LEU A 132 -9.28 3.69 7.87
N LEU A 133 -8.84 4.93 8.05
CA LEU A 133 -7.42 5.29 7.98
C LEU A 133 -6.93 5.69 9.37
N LEU A 134 -5.84 5.05 9.79
CA LEU A 134 -5.03 5.49 10.92
C LEU A 134 -3.74 6.11 10.43
N GLN A 135 -3.30 7.23 11.01
CA GLN A 135 -1.92 7.67 10.95
C GLN A 135 -1.06 6.68 11.74
N HIS A 136 0.15 6.43 11.24
CA HIS A 136 1.20 5.70 11.95
C HIS A 136 2.52 6.41 11.68
N ARG A 137 3.19 6.80 12.75
CA ARG A 137 4.52 7.43 12.74
C ARG A 137 5.45 6.54 13.52
N ASP A 138 6.62 6.23 12.98
CA ASP A 138 7.62 5.34 13.58
C ASP A 138 9.02 5.98 13.70
N GLY A 139 9.05 7.32 13.67
CA GLY A 139 10.25 8.15 13.64
C GLY A 139 11.01 8.16 12.31
N GLY A 140 10.95 7.09 11.52
CA GLY A 140 11.60 6.99 10.21
C GLY A 140 10.69 7.35 9.03
N THR A 141 9.37 7.21 9.17
CA THR A 141 8.39 7.53 8.12
C THR A 141 7.06 7.99 8.72
N PHE A 142 6.52 9.06 8.15
CA PHE A 142 5.16 9.51 8.38
C PHE A 142 4.22 8.78 7.41
N ALA A 143 3.53 7.76 7.89
CA ALA A 143 2.64 6.92 7.09
C ALA A 143 1.32 6.65 7.83
N GLY A 144 0.75 5.48 7.62
CA GLY A 144 -0.54 5.09 8.16
C GLY A 144 -0.95 3.68 7.77
N THR A 145 -2.05 3.24 8.38
CA THR A 145 -2.64 1.91 8.23
C THR A 145 -4.07 2.06 7.72
N LEU A 146 -4.33 1.50 6.54
CA LEU A 146 -5.67 1.37 5.98
C LEU A 146 -6.30 0.07 6.50
N ILE A 147 -7.51 0.18 7.05
CA ILE A 147 -8.26 -0.94 7.64
C ILE A 147 -9.57 -1.12 6.87
N ASP A 148 -9.81 -2.32 6.33
CA ASP A 148 -11.14 -2.69 5.88
C ASP A 148 -12.04 -2.97 7.09
N ALA A 149 -13.03 -2.11 7.32
CA ALA A 149 -13.94 -2.17 8.45
C ALA A 149 -14.84 -3.42 8.46
N ARG A 150 -14.93 -4.13 7.33
CA ARG A 150 -15.78 -5.31 7.12
C ARG A 150 -15.05 -6.58 7.56
N THR A 151 -13.75 -6.68 7.24
CA THR A 151 -12.91 -7.86 7.50
C THR A 151 -11.90 -7.68 8.63
N GLY A 152 -11.62 -6.45 9.04
CA GLY A 152 -10.49 -6.11 9.92
C GLY A 152 -9.12 -6.24 9.24
N THR A 153 -9.04 -6.43 7.92
CA THR A 153 -7.76 -6.54 7.22
C THR A 153 -7.02 -5.20 7.28
N GLN A 154 -5.75 -5.23 7.67
CA GLN A 154 -4.86 -4.07 7.69
C GLN A 154 -3.92 -4.11 6.49
N THR A 155 -3.70 -2.95 5.87
CA THR A 155 -2.79 -2.74 4.74
C THR A 155 -2.09 -1.38 4.87
N PRO A 156 -0.98 -1.11 4.15
CA PRO A 156 -0.34 0.20 4.17
C PRO A 156 -1.33 1.28 3.73
N GLY A 157 -1.52 2.33 4.52
CA GLY A 157 -2.47 3.42 4.25
C GLY A 157 -1.83 4.78 4.02
N GLY A 158 -0.66 5.05 4.61
CA GLY A 158 -0.04 6.37 4.48
C GLY A 158 -0.84 7.50 5.16
N LEU A 159 -0.50 8.76 4.85
CA LEU A 159 -1.19 9.96 5.32
C LEU A 159 -2.46 10.26 4.52
N ARG A 160 -2.49 9.86 3.24
CA ARG A 160 -3.65 9.96 2.35
C ARG A 160 -3.83 8.67 1.55
N VAL A 161 -5.06 8.18 1.49
CA VAL A 161 -5.48 7.07 0.63
C VAL A 161 -6.43 7.58 -0.43
N VAL A 162 -6.22 7.16 -1.68
CA VAL A 162 -7.18 7.32 -2.77
C VAL A 162 -7.47 5.95 -3.38
N ILE A 163 -8.61 5.37 -3.03
CA ILE A 163 -9.06 4.06 -3.52
C ILE A 163 -9.76 4.23 -4.87
N ALA A 164 -9.48 3.33 -5.81
CA ALA A 164 -10.06 3.35 -7.14
C ALA A 164 -11.55 2.91 -7.15
N PRO A 165 -12.35 3.32 -8.15
CA PRO A 165 -13.79 3.05 -8.21
C PRO A 165 -14.22 1.58 -8.07
N ASP A 166 -13.37 0.63 -8.48
CA ASP A 166 -13.64 -0.81 -8.40
C ASP A 166 -13.12 -1.46 -7.10
N HIS A 167 -12.50 -0.67 -6.22
CA HIS A 167 -11.83 -1.09 -4.98
C HIS A 167 -10.75 -2.17 -5.16
N SER A 168 -10.17 -2.36 -6.35
CA SER A 168 -9.11 -3.36 -6.59
C SER A 168 -7.70 -2.86 -6.29
N HIS A 169 -7.51 -1.53 -6.26
CA HIS A 169 -6.23 -0.86 -6.01
C HIS A 169 -6.43 0.54 -5.42
N TYR A 170 -5.37 1.11 -4.86
CA TYR A 170 -5.36 2.44 -4.28
C TYR A 170 -3.98 3.10 -4.36
N LEU A 171 -3.96 4.43 -4.25
CA LEU A 171 -2.76 5.20 -3.93
C LEU A 171 -2.71 5.36 -2.41
N ALA A 172 -1.55 5.12 -1.80
CA ALA A 172 -1.21 5.62 -0.47
C ALA A 172 -0.04 6.60 -0.59
N THR A 173 -0.06 7.65 0.23
CA THR A 173 1.01 8.65 0.27
C THR A 173 1.75 8.62 1.60
N ALA A 174 3.07 8.71 1.59
CA ALA A 174 3.90 8.70 2.80
C ALA A 174 4.99 9.76 2.71
N GLN A 175 5.49 10.22 3.84
CA GLN A 175 6.64 11.12 3.89
C GLN A 175 7.76 10.43 4.70
N PRO A 176 8.72 9.78 4.04
CA PRO A 176 9.95 9.31 4.69
C PRO A 176 10.73 10.51 5.27
N ASP A 177 11.37 10.32 6.43
CA ASP A 177 12.16 11.40 7.02
C ASP A 177 13.34 11.81 6.13
N GLY A 178 13.65 13.11 6.12
CA GLY A 178 14.72 13.70 5.32
C GLY A 178 14.48 13.76 3.80
N MET A 179 13.28 13.43 3.29
CA MET A 179 12.95 13.58 1.86
C MET A 179 12.27 14.92 1.51
N ASP A 180 12.77 15.57 0.45
CA ASP A 180 12.15 16.72 -0.20
C ASP A 180 10.97 16.28 -1.10
N GLY A 181 9.92 15.72 -0.49
CA GLY A 181 8.69 15.34 -1.18
C GLY A 181 7.93 14.18 -0.53
N GLU A 182 6.72 13.94 -1.03
CA GLU A 182 5.86 12.84 -0.61
C GLU A 182 6.11 11.62 -1.53
N GLU A 183 6.36 10.45 -0.95
CA GLU A 183 6.35 9.18 -1.67
C GLU A 183 4.90 8.77 -1.98
N TRP A 184 4.64 8.40 -3.22
CA TRP A 184 3.36 7.95 -3.74
C TRP A 184 3.47 6.48 -4.15
N GLN A 185 2.83 5.61 -3.38
CA GLN A 185 2.82 4.17 -3.60
C GLN A 185 1.47 3.74 -4.16
N VAL A 186 1.46 3.04 -5.30
CA VAL A 186 0.24 2.38 -5.80
C VAL A 186 0.25 0.94 -5.32
N LEU A 187 -0.82 0.50 -4.65
CA LEU A 187 -0.96 -0.84 -4.09
C LEU A 187 -2.23 -1.51 -4.60
N SER A 188 -2.24 -2.84 -4.68
CA SER A 188 -3.49 -3.62 -4.75
C SER A 188 -4.25 -3.48 -3.43
N ILE A 189 -5.55 -3.75 -3.42
CA ILE A 189 -6.37 -3.65 -2.20
C ILE A 189 -5.88 -4.57 -1.06
N ASP A 190 -5.22 -5.68 -1.38
CA ASP A 190 -4.56 -6.58 -0.42
C ASP A 190 -3.20 -6.04 0.12
N GLY A 191 -2.83 -4.79 -0.18
CA GLY A 191 -1.61 -4.14 0.29
C GLY A 191 -0.31 -4.50 -0.44
N LYS A 192 -0.38 -5.16 -1.61
CA LYS A 192 0.80 -5.44 -2.43
C LYS A 192 1.16 -4.22 -3.28
N GLN A 193 2.36 -3.69 -3.10
CA GLN A 193 2.89 -2.61 -3.94
C GLN A 193 2.98 -3.02 -5.42
N LEU A 194 2.49 -2.13 -6.28
CA LEU A 194 2.47 -2.22 -7.75
C LEU A 194 3.38 -1.16 -8.38
N ALA A 195 3.43 0.04 -7.79
CA ALA A 195 4.31 1.15 -8.18
C ALA A 195 4.81 1.93 -6.95
N SER A 196 5.95 2.63 -7.11
CA SER A 196 6.32 3.78 -6.29
C SER A 196 6.84 4.89 -7.21
N THR A 197 6.53 6.13 -6.84
CA THR A 197 6.93 7.40 -7.45
C THR A 197 6.95 8.46 -6.34
N THR A 198 7.37 9.68 -6.64
CA THR A 198 7.12 10.84 -5.76
C THR A 198 5.95 11.67 -6.27
N ASN A 199 5.50 12.63 -5.45
CA ASN A 199 4.59 13.73 -5.83
C ASN A 199 5.27 14.82 -6.69
N ALA A 200 6.26 14.46 -7.51
CA ALA A 200 7.07 15.41 -8.25
C ALA A 200 7.41 14.90 -9.66
N LEU A 201 7.46 15.82 -10.61
CA LEU A 201 8.10 15.61 -11.90
C LEU A 201 9.54 16.12 -11.80
N LEU A 202 10.51 15.22 -11.99
CA LEU A 202 11.92 15.59 -12.11
C LEU A 202 12.23 16.04 -13.54
N SER A 203 13.23 16.92 -13.72
CA SER A 203 13.80 17.29 -15.01
C SER A 203 14.39 16.08 -15.74
N ASP A 204 14.22 16.02 -17.07
CA ASP A 204 14.97 15.08 -17.92
C ASP A 204 16.33 15.66 -18.39
N ASP A 205 16.58 16.96 -18.14
CA ASP A 205 17.86 17.58 -18.44
C ASP A 205 18.91 17.20 -17.38
N ALA A 206 19.97 16.52 -17.82
CA ALA A 206 21.08 16.11 -16.97
C ALA A 206 22.00 17.29 -16.57
N ALA A 207 21.90 18.45 -17.22
CA ALA A 207 22.62 19.65 -16.83
C ALA A 207 21.95 20.40 -15.67
N GLU A 208 20.60 20.40 -15.64
CA GLU A 208 19.77 21.02 -14.60
C GLU A 208 18.83 19.98 -13.96
N PRO A 209 19.38 19.01 -13.17
CA PRO A 209 18.59 18.01 -12.49
C PRO A 209 17.88 18.63 -11.27
N GLY A 210 16.58 18.37 -11.14
CA GLY A 210 15.76 18.89 -10.04
C GLY A 210 14.28 18.60 -10.25
N ILE A 211 13.43 19.06 -9.34
CA ILE A 211 11.98 19.04 -9.52
C ILE A 211 11.60 20.19 -10.46
N ILE A 212 10.77 19.93 -11.48
CA ILE A 212 10.20 20.94 -12.37
C ILE A 212 8.74 21.28 -12.04
N ALA A 213 8.00 20.32 -11.48
CA ALA A 213 6.60 20.49 -11.10
C ALA A 213 6.22 19.58 -9.92
N THR A 214 5.32 20.05 -9.04
CA THR A 214 4.65 19.21 -8.05
C THR A 214 3.45 18.49 -8.66
N LEU A 215 3.00 17.42 -8.01
CA LEU A 215 1.83 16.64 -8.36
C LEU A 215 0.82 16.67 -7.21
N ASP A 216 -0.38 17.15 -7.51
CA ASP A 216 -1.42 17.42 -6.53
C ASP A 216 -2.77 16.83 -6.95
N ALA A 217 -3.70 16.76 -5.99
CA ALA A 217 -5.06 16.21 -6.18
C ALA A 217 -5.11 14.85 -6.92
N PRO A 218 -4.43 13.80 -6.40
CA PRO A 218 -4.48 12.47 -6.99
C PRO A 218 -5.90 11.90 -6.99
N GLN A 219 -6.31 11.32 -8.12
CA GLN A 219 -7.64 10.73 -8.33
C GLN A 219 -7.58 9.55 -9.32
N TRP A 220 -8.45 8.55 -9.12
CA TRP A 220 -8.59 7.46 -10.09
C TRP A 220 -9.70 7.77 -11.09
N SER A 221 -9.38 7.67 -12.37
CA SER A 221 -10.37 7.72 -13.45
C SER A 221 -11.22 6.45 -13.51
N THR A 222 -12.38 6.52 -14.16
CA THR A 222 -13.27 5.36 -14.41
C THR A 222 -12.59 4.26 -15.23
N ALA A 223 -11.52 4.59 -15.96
CA ALA A 223 -10.66 3.65 -16.68
C ALA A 223 -9.57 2.99 -15.82
N GLN A 224 -9.68 3.08 -14.48
CA GLN A 224 -8.73 2.51 -13.51
C GLN A 224 -7.28 3.00 -13.70
N GLN A 225 -7.14 4.29 -14.04
CA GLN A 225 -5.86 4.96 -14.21
C GLN A 225 -5.75 6.15 -13.26
N LEU A 226 -4.69 6.16 -12.45
CA LEU A 226 -4.35 7.24 -11.53
C LEU A 226 -3.96 8.48 -12.32
N GLN A 227 -4.55 9.60 -11.93
CA GLN A 227 -4.32 10.92 -12.50
C GLN A 227 -3.99 11.91 -11.38
N ALA A 228 -3.24 12.96 -11.71
CA ALA A 228 -2.92 14.06 -10.82
C ALA A 228 -2.76 15.36 -11.62
N THR A 229 -2.85 16.49 -10.93
CA THR A 229 -2.57 17.80 -11.51
C THR A 229 -1.09 18.10 -11.32
N ALA A 230 -0.35 18.30 -12.40
CA ALA A 230 1.00 18.81 -12.35
C ALA A 230 0.99 20.35 -12.37
N THR A 231 1.79 20.96 -11.50
CA THR A 231 1.92 22.43 -11.36
C THR A 231 3.39 22.81 -11.42
N CYS A 232 3.77 23.68 -12.37
CA CYS A 232 5.17 24.11 -12.51
C CYS A 232 5.68 24.89 -11.30
N LEU A 233 6.88 24.56 -10.81
CA LEU A 233 7.54 25.30 -9.72
C LEU A 233 7.99 26.71 -10.13
N SER A 234 8.21 26.94 -11.43
CA SER A 234 8.59 28.26 -11.96
C SER A 234 7.41 29.20 -12.21
N ASP A 235 6.18 28.66 -12.30
CA ASP A 235 4.97 29.38 -12.66
C ASP A 235 3.74 28.53 -12.27
N GLU A 236 3.17 28.81 -11.09
CA GLU A 236 2.03 28.06 -10.54
C GLU A 236 0.76 28.15 -11.42
N THR A 237 0.71 29.06 -12.39
CA THR A 237 -0.39 29.16 -13.36
C THR A 237 -0.29 28.11 -14.47
N GLN A 238 0.90 27.55 -14.71
CA GLN A 238 1.11 26.47 -15.66
C GLN A 238 0.78 25.12 -15.04
N GLN A 239 -0.46 24.67 -15.28
CA GLN A 239 -1.00 23.41 -14.77
C GLN A 239 -1.46 22.48 -15.91
N TRP A 240 -1.29 21.18 -15.73
CA TRP A 240 -1.85 20.17 -16.64
C TRP A 240 -2.15 18.85 -15.95
N GLN A 241 -3.07 18.07 -16.50
CA GLN A 241 -3.36 16.72 -16.01
C GLN A 241 -2.30 15.73 -16.49
N VAL A 242 -1.78 14.95 -15.56
CA VAL A 242 -0.92 13.78 -15.81
C VAL A 242 -1.62 12.50 -15.37
N ARG A 243 -1.19 11.38 -15.96
CA ARG A 243 -1.58 10.00 -15.62
C ARG A 243 -0.35 9.18 -15.33
N LEU A 244 -0.44 8.26 -14.37
CA LEU A 244 0.61 7.28 -14.13
C LEU A 244 0.47 6.14 -15.16
N VAL A 245 1.55 5.84 -15.87
CA VAL A 245 1.59 4.76 -16.88
C VAL A 245 2.81 3.87 -16.68
N GLU A 246 2.64 2.56 -16.87
CA GLU A 246 3.75 1.62 -16.95
C GLU A 246 4.31 1.61 -18.38
N GLN A 247 5.62 1.82 -18.52
CA GLN A 247 6.35 1.69 -19.78
C GLN A 247 7.67 0.95 -19.52
N ALA A 248 7.91 -0.13 -20.26
CA ALA A 248 9.10 -0.98 -20.13
C ALA A 248 9.41 -1.44 -18.68
N GLY A 249 8.37 -1.74 -17.88
CA GLY A 249 8.52 -2.19 -16.49
C GLY A 249 8.86 -1.07 -15.50
N ARG A 250 8.64 0.20 -15.88
CA ARG A 250 8.81 1.38 -15.01
C ARG A 250 7.59 2.26 -15.07
N TRP A 251 7.25 2.87 -13.94
CA TRP A 251 6.10 3.77 -13.82
C TRP A 251 6.52 5.22 -14.02
N HIS A 252 5.77 5.93 -14.86
CA HIS A 252 6.08 7.32 -15.24
C HIS A 252 4.80 8.14 -15.38
N TRP A 253 4.86 9.41 -15.00
CA TRP A 253 3.79 10.38 -15.22
C TRP A 253 3.81 10.92 -16.65
N GLN A 254 2.66 10.96 -17.32
CA GLN A 254 2.51 11.44 -18.70
C GLN A 254 1.21 12.23 -18.92
N PRO A 255 1.16 13.22 -19.83
CA PRO A 255 2.27 13.73 -20.63
C PRO A 255 3.26 14.52 -19.77
N ARG A 256 4.55 14.41 -20.09
CA ARG A 256 5.57 15.33 -19.59
C ARG A 256 5.51 16.61 -20.44
N ARG A 257 5.75 17.75 -19.81
CA ARG A 257 5.78 19.07 -20.45
C ARG A 257 6.92 19.85 -19.80
N ASP A 258 7.55 20.70 -20.60
CA ASP A 258 8.56 21.62 -20.09
C ASP A 258 7.88 22.80 -19.41
N CYS A 259 8.33 23.13 -18.20
CA CYS A 259 7.98 24.36 -17.52
C CYS A 259 8.76 25.52 -18.14
N ALA A 260 8.30 25.99 -19.30
CA ALA A 260 8.92 27.11 -19.99
C ALA A 260 8.77 28.36 -19.12
N GLY A 261 9.90 29.03 -18.85
CA GLY A 261 9.90 30.30 -18.14
C GLY A 261 9.02 31.33 -18.84
N ALA A 262 8.40 32.21 -18.03
CA ALA A 262 7.54 33.28 -18.52
C ALA A 262 8.21 34.06 -19.67
N PRO A 263 7.45 34.56 -20.68
CA PRO A 263 8.01 35.35 -21.76
C PRO A 263 8.74 36.55 -21.15
N THR A 264 10.04 36.64 -21.42
CA THR A 264 10.85 37.78 -21.00
C THR A 264 10.28 39.03 -21.67
N GLU A 265 9.79 39.99 -20.88
CA GLU A 265 9.40 41.29 -21.41
C GLU A 265 10.60 41.92 -22.14
N GLN A 266 10.37 42.36 -23.37
CA GLN A 266 11.35 43.06 -24.23
C GLN A 266 11.14 44.57 -24.15
#